data_AF-A0A5J4RKL4-F1
#
_entry.id   AF-A0A5J4RKL4-F1
#
_cell.length_a   1.000
_cell.length_b   1.000
_cell.length_c   1.000
_cell.angle_alpha   90.00
_cell.angle_beta   90.00
_cell.angle_gamma   90.00
#
_symmetry.space_group_name_H-M   'P 1'
#
loop_
_entity.id
_entity.type
_entity.pdbx_description
1 polymer ?
#
loop_
_entity_poly.entity_id
_entity_poly.type
_entity_poly.pdbx_seq_one_letter_code
_entity_poly.pdbx_strand_id
1 'polypeptide(L)'
;TLSAPYGGSGTDNAIYSTYPTKSPNGTPKGSGYGYKSGTSQACPHISGIAALILSKPKATQSGFTPNEVKEILLSSARNIDSYNPAYAGKLGVGLVDAYMALGGKVEVVINLEVVWNVSSAKLKWSHTNANEVSYYEIFWSQSSLAGISPENPPEGVKKVRINNTWTSGVQREYQINGLKSNSPYYIAVVAVSGLDNRSGMYISSGRTLNLPPVMREEKEIDNKIYIEEFNRITTLDLNDYFYDPDGDAPLSYQAISSDKSRIKVTLEGSRLTLNAISSGLCNVTIIATDSNNAQVTGTLITMARDPKNEVDVYPNPATDKLYIRMGKEVDEAVRVQLFNSAGIKVMDTNVVVRPFEPGAIAVEKLSSGVYTLAIKYNGKEIKRNILKY
;
A
#
# COMPACT_ATOMS: atom_id res chain seq x y z
N THR A 1 16.81 43.54 14.10
CA THR A 1 15.97 44.72 14.37
C THR A 1 14.54 44.36 14.01
N LEU A 2 13.54 44.85 14.72
CA LEU A 2 12.12 44.60 14.44
C LEU A 2 11.30 45.88 14.60
N SER A 3 10.10 45.90 14.06
CA SER A 3 9.20 47.05 14.06
C SER A 3 8.04 46.86 15.03
N ALA A 4 7.55 47.97 15.57
CA ALA A 4 6.34 48.02 16.38
C ALA A 4 5.48 49.22 15.94
N PRO A 5 4.18 49.24 16.30
CA PRO A 5 3.32 50.37 16.01
C PRO A 5 3.88 51.71 16.53
N TYR A 6 3.53 52.80 15.85
CA TYR A 6 3.82 54.20 16.23
C TYR A 6 5.30 54.61 16.29
N GLY A 7 6.20 53.83 15.67
CA GLY A 7 7.63 54.16 15.56
C GLY A 7 7.96 55.29 14.58
N GLY A 8 7.02 55.68 13.72
CA GLY A 8 7.18 56.78 12.75
C GLY A 8 6.94 58.17 13.34
N SER A 9 7.32 59.21 12.61
CA SER A 9 7.09 60.61 12.98
C SER A 9 5.83 61.17 12.31
N GLY A 10 5.01 61.93 13.05
CA GLY A 10 3.81 62.61 12.53
C GLY A 10 2.66 62.67 13.54
N THR A 11 1.71 63.59 13.34
CA THR A 11 0.50 63.73 14.17
C THR A 11 -0.51 62.62 13.93
N ASP A 12 -0.56 62.11 12.70
CA ASP A 12 -1.51 61.06 12.28
C ASP A 12 -1.02 59.66 12.65
N ASN A 13 0.22 59.55 13.16
CA ASN A 13 0.91 58.31 13.55
C ASN A 13 1.26 58.29 15.05
N ALA A 14 0.39 58.85 15.89
CA ALA A 14 0.63 59.00 17.32
C ALA A 14 -0.26 58.09 18.19
N ILE A 15 0.31 57.57 19.28
CA ILE A 15 -0.39 56.78 20.30
C ILE A 15 -0.71 57.66 21.51
N TYR A 16 -1.88 57.46 22.09
CA TYR A 16 -2.27 58.11 23.33
C TYR A 16 -1.44 57.55 24.49
N SER A 17 -0.52 58.36 25.00
CA SER A 17 0.47 57.97 26.01
C SER A 17 0.20 58.69 27.33
N THR A 18 0.65 58.12 28.43
CA THR A 18 0.70 58.86 29.71
C THR A 18 1.62 60.07 29.59
N TYR A 19 1.23 61.16 30.23
CA TYR A 19 1.91 62.45 30.16
C TYR A 19 1.96 63.08 31.55
N PRO A 20 3.07 63.73 31.95
CA PRO A 20 3.12 64.44 33.22
C PRO A 20 2.01 65.49 33.30
N THR A 21 1.20 65.44 34.37
CA THR A 21 0.18 66.45 34.67
C THR A 21 0.78 67.79 35.08
N LYS A 22 2.07 67.79 35.42
CA LYS A 22 2.90 68.97 35.67
C LYS A 22 4.12 68.92 34.75
N SER A 23 4.23 69.89 33.84
CA SER A 23 5.50 70.14 33.15
C SER A 23 6.54 70.64 34.17
N PRO A 24 7.85 70.35 34.02
CA PRO A 24 8.91 71.02 34.78
C PRO A 24 8.82 72.55 34.72
N ASN A 25 8.15 73.10 33.70
CA ASN A 25 8.00 74.54 33.46
C ASN A 25 6.59 75.09 33.83
N GLY A 26 5.85 74.40 34.70
CA GLY A 26 4.73 75.02 35.43
C GLY A 26 3.38 75.18 34.71
N THR A 27 3.22 74.72 33.46
CA THR A 27 1.89 74.74 32.80
C THR A 27 1.19 73.37 32.89
N PRO A 28 -0.02 73.27 33.49
CA PRO A 28 -0.77 72.02 33.52
C PRO A 28 -1.35 71.71 32.13
N LYS A 29 -1.02 70.54 31.55
CA LYS A 29 -1.78 69.98 30.43
C LYS A 29 -2.80 68.98 30.99
N GLY A 30 -4.05 69.40 30.99
CA GLY A 30 -5.15 68.89 31.82
C GLY A 30 -5.72 67.51 31.49
N SER A 31 -4.91 66.46 31.37
CA SER A 31 -5.44 65.09 31.41
C SER A 31 -4.48 64.04 31.96
N GLY A 32 -3.17 64.32 32.05
CA GLY A 32 -2.18 63.29 32.38
C GLY A 32 -1.90 62.32 31.23
N TYR A 33 -2.40 62.63 30.03
CA TYR A 33 -2.23 61.85 28.81
C TYR A 33 -2.07 62.77 27.60
N GLY A 34 -1.44 62.27 26.54
CA GLY A 34 -1.28 63.01 25.29
C GLY A 34 -0.76 62.13 24.17
N TYR A 35 -1.05 62.51 22.94
CA TYR A 35 -0.57 61.80 21.76
C TYR A 35 0.95 61.99 21.58
N LYS A 36 1.66 60.87 21.38
CA LYS A 36 3.10 60.83 21.11
C LYS A 36 3.39 59.88 19.96
N SER A 37 4.41 60.20 19.18
CA SER A 37 4.92 59.35 18.09
C SER A 37 6.45 59.31 18.15
N GLY A 38 7.03 58.24 17.63
CA GLY A 38 8.48 58.03 17.59
C GLY A 38 8.90 56.62 18.04
N THR A 39 10.15 56.27 17.80
CA THR A 39 10.70 54.95 18.17
C THR A 39 10.63 54.66 19.67
N SER A 40 10.65 55.70 20.51
CA SER A 40 10.41 55.59 21.95
C SER A 40 9.01 55.04 22.30
N GLN A 41 8.03 55.16 21.40
CA GLN A 41 6.66 54.66 21.54
C GLN A 41 6.52 53.25 20.97
N ALA A 42 7.42 52.82 20.07
CA ALA A 42 7.52 51.43 19.64
C ALA A 42 8.14 50.53 20.73
N CYS A 43 9.17 51.01 21.45
CA CYS A 43 9.87 50.27 22.51
C CYS A 43 8.97 49.65 23.60
N PRO A 44 7.97 50.36 24.18
CA PRO A 44 7.09 49.77 25.20
C PRO A 44 6.20 48.64 24.68
N HIS A 45 5.82 48.64 23.38
CA HIS A 45 5.09 47.52 22.79
C HIS A 45 5.94 46.24 22.79
N ILE A 46 7.21 46.35 22.40
CA ILE A 46 8.14 45.22 22.39
C ILE A 46 8.38 44.72 23.81
N SER A 47 8.56 45.64 24.76
CA SER A 47 8.76 45.31 26.17
C SER A 47 7.55 44.59 26.77
N GLY A 48 6.33 45.02 26.42
CA GLY A 48 5.10 44.36 26.85
C GLY A 48 4.97 42.93 26.31
N ILE A 49 5.28 42.70 25.03
CA ILE A 49 5.24 41.36 24.44
C ILE A 49 6.33 40.46 25.05
N ALA A 50 7.54 41.00 25.26
CA ALA A 50 8.60 40.30 25.99
C ALA A 50 8.15 39.85 27.39
N ALA A 51 7.46 40.74 28.13
CA ALA A 51 6.91 40.40 29.43
C ALA A 51 5.85 39.28 29.34
N LEU A 52 4.99 39.28 28.30
CA LEU A 52 4.02 38.21 28.08
C LEU A 52 4.71 36.87 27.76
N ILE A 53 5.77 36.87 26.96
CA ILE A 53 6.58 35.66 26.70
C ILE A 53 7.15 35.14 28.02
N LEU A 54 7.74 36.02 28.84
CA LEU A 54 8.29 35.67 30.15
C LEU A 54 7.24 35.13 31.13
N SER A 55 5.98 35.52 30.98
CA SER A 55 4.88 35.03 31.82
C SER A 55 4.43 33.60 31.50
N LYS A 56 4.82 33.05 30.34
CA LYS A 56 4.42 31.71 29.91
C LYS A 56 5.19 30.64 30.70
N PRO A 57 4.53 29.54 31.08
CA PRO A 57 5.22 28.39 31.67
C PRO A 57 6.17 27.77 30.63
N LYS A 58 7.41 27.51 31.04
CA LYS A 58 8.39 26.76 30.24
C LYS A 58 8.51 25.35 30.80
N ALA A 59 8.70 24.36 29.93
CA ALA A 59 8.89 22.95 30.32
C ALA A 59 10.12 22.74 31.24
N THR A 60 11.06 23.68 31.23
CA THR A 60 12.20 23.74 32.14
C THR A 60 11.94 24.77 33.25
N GLN A 61 12.28 24.44 34.49
CA GLN A 61 12.11 25.34 35.65
C GLN A 61 12.97 26.63 35.58
N SER A 62 13.78 26.79 34.53
CA SER A 62 14.79 27.85 34.41
C SER A 62 14.31 29.15 33.74
N GLY A 63 13.04 29.23 33.32
CA GLY A 63 12.51 30.41 32.63
C GLY A 63 13.15 30.66 31.25
N PHE A 64 12.83 31.80 30.62
CA PHE A 64 13.41 32.18 29.32
C PHE A 64 14.65 33.07 29.50
N THR A 65 15.68 32.81 28.71
CA THR A 65 16.87 33.67 28.60
C THR A 65 16.58 34.89 27.72
N PRO A 66 17.35 35.99 27.85
CA PRO A 66 17.20 37.15 26.97
C PRO A 66 17.36 36.83 25.48
N ASN A 67 18.23 35.88 25.13
CA ASN A 67 18.42 35.44 23.74
C ASN A 67 17.21 34.69 23.21
N GLU A 68 16.64 33.77 23.99
CA GLU A 68 15.41 33.06 23.60
C GLU A 68 14.23 34.03 23.41
N VAL A 69 14.04 35.00 24.31
CA VAL A 69 12.98 36.02 24.15
C VAL A 69 13.21 36.87 22.91
N LYS A 70 14.45 37.27 22.65
CA LYS A 70 14.82 38.02 21.44
C LYS A 70 14.57 37.19 20.17
N GLU A 71 14.90 35.91 20.19
CA GLU A 71 14.64 34.98 19.09
C GLU A 71 13.14 34.89 18.83
N ILE A 72 12.33 34.59 19.85
CA ILE A 72 10.86 34.51 19.75
C ILE A 72 10.27 35.79 19.13
N LEU A 73 10.66 36.97 19.63
CA LEU A 73 10.18 38.26 19.12
C LEU A 73 10.57 38.52 17.67
N LEU A 74 11.76 38.09 17.26
CA LEU A 74 12.24 38.30 15.89
C LEU A 74 11.56 37.34 14.91
N SER A 75 11.41 36.07 15.29
CA SER A 75 10.80 35.05 14.43
C SER A 75 9.27 35.09 14.44
N SER A 76 8.63 35.78 15.39
CA SER A 76 7.18 35.98 15.37
C SER A 76 6.75 37.19 14.54
N ALA A 77 7.70 37.99 14.03
CA ALA A 77 7.38 39.21 13.31
C ALA A 77 6.78 38.93 11.92
N ARG A 78 5.81 39.74 11.53
CA ARG A 78 5.14 39.73 10.23
C ARG A 78 5.81 40.72 9.29
N ASN A 79 6.20 40.26 8.10
CA ASN A 79 6.63 41.18 7.04
C ASN A 79 5.43 42.04 6.58
N ILE A 80 5.58 43.36 6.66
CA ILE A 80 4.57 44.35 6.30
C ILE A 80 5.09 45.34 5.25
N ASP A 81 6.15 45.00 4.52
CA ASP A 81 6.76 45.86 3.50
C ASP A 81 5.77 46.17 2.38
N SER A 82 4.93 45.21 2.00
CA SER A 82 3.85 45.41 1.01
C SER A 82 2.79 46.40 1.50
N TYR A 83 2.54 46.46 2.80
CA TYR A 83 1.59 47.38 3.42
C TYR A 83 2.22 48.76 3.70
N ASN A 84 3.54 48.84 3.84
CA ASN A 84 4.29 50.09 4.04
C ASN A 84 5.44 50.25 3.02
N PRO A 85 5.15 50.44 1.72
CA PRO A 85 6.16 50.46 0.68
C PRO A 85 7.28 51.48 0.89
N ALA A 86 6.97 52.64 1.50
CA ALA A 86 7.94 53.70 1.79
C ALA A 86 9.03 53.28 2.81
N TYR A 87 8.76 52.26 3.62
CA TYR A 87 9.65 51.70 4.62
C TYR A 87 10.13 50.28 4.28
N ALA A 88 9.84 49.78 3.07
CA ALA A 88 10.26 48.46 2.64
C ALA A 88 11.78 48.26 2.83
N GLY A 89 12.18 47.14 3.43
CA GLY A 89 13.57 46.84 3.77
C GLY A 89 14.16 47.66 4.95
N LYS A 90 13.44 48.62 5.52
CA LYS A 90 13.87 49.42 6.70
C LYS A 90 13.21 48.97 8.01
N LEU A 91 12.24 48.06 7.95
CA LEU A 91 11.44 47.60 9.11
C LEU A 91 12.06 46.40 9.85
N GLY A 92 13.31 46.04 9.54
CA GLY A 92 13.96 44.86 10.09
C GLY A 92 13.26 43.58 9.63
N VAL A 93 13.01 42.65 10.55
CA VAL A 93 12.27 41.41 10.26
C VAL A 93 10.76 41.61 10.10
N GLY A 94 10.25 42.83 10.33
CA GLY A 94 8.83 43.17 10.21
C GLY A 94 8.19 43.61 11.52
N LEU A 95 6.86 43.73 11.51
CA LEU A 95 6.04 44.12 12.65
C LEU A 95 5.94 42.97 13.67
N VAL A 96 6.22 43.25 14.94
CA VAL A 96 6.03 42.27 16.02
C VAL A 96 4.60 41.71 16.05
N ASP A 97 4.45 40.41 16.22
CA ASP A 97 3.16 39.74 16.40
C ASP A 97 3.11 39.08 17.79
N ALA A 98 2.30 39.66 18.67
CA ALA A 98 2.14 39.19 20.04
C ALA A 98 1.44 37.83 20.11
N TYR A 99 0.48 37.56 19.21
CA TYR A 99 -0.27 36.31 19.19
C TYR A 99 0.67 35.16 18.80
N MET A 100 1.43 35.34 17.72
CA MET A 100 2.43 34.35 17.29
C MET A 100 3.55 34.14 18.30
N ALA A 101 4.00 35.21 18.98
CA ALA A 101 5.01 35.11 20.04
C ALA A 101 4.57 34.29 21.26
N LEU A 102 3.26 34.11 21.47
CA LEU A 102 2.68 33.49 22.66
C LEU A 102 2.11 32.09 22.41
N GLY A 103 2.46 31.45 21.29
CA GLY A 103 1.94 30.14 20.89
C GLY A 103 0.72 30.23 19.96
N GLY A 104 0.61 31.30 19.18
CA GLY A 104 -0.46 31.49 18.20
C GLY A 104 -0.49 30.40 17.14
N LYS A 105 -1.65 30.17 16.52
CA LYS A 105 -1.77 29.21 15.41
C LYS A 105 -1.21 29.79 14.12
N VAL A 106 -0.56 28.94 13.33
CA VAL A 106 -0.16 29.29 11.96
C VAL A 106 -1.42 29.35 11.09
N GLU A 107 -1.77 30.55 10.63
CA GLU A 107 -2.90 30.77 9.73
C GLU A 107 -2.47 30.56 8.28
N VAL A 108 -2.73 29.36 7.77
CA VAL A 108 -2.47 28.99 6.37
C VAL A 108 -3.72 28.38 5.77
N VAL A 109 -3.72 28.20 4.45
CA VAL A 109 -4.67 27.31 3.78
C VAL A 109 -3.82 26.24 3.09
N ILE A 110 -4.10 24.97 3.41
CA ILE A 110 -3.44 23.83 2.75
C ILE A 110 -4.45 23.19 1.81
N ASN A 111 -4.06 23.07 0.54
CA ASN A 111 -4.78 22.25 -0.43
C ASN A 111 -4.13 20.87 -0.40
N LEU A 112 -4.83 19.86 0.12
CA LEU A 112 -4.33 18.49 0.25
C LEU A 112 -5.10 17.55 -0.68
N GLU A 113 -4.37 16.85 -1.53
CA GLU A 113 -4.85 15.78 -2.38
C GLU A 113 -4.20 14.46 -1.97
N VAL A 114 -4.94 13.36 -1.99
CA VAL A 114 -4.42 12.03 -1.67
C VAL A 114 -4.87 11.04 -2.74
N VAL A 115 -3.89 10.34 -3.32
CA VAL A 115 -4.11 9.22 -4.23
C VAL A 115 -3.81 7.93 -3.48
N TRP A 116 -4.83 7.08 -3.35
CA TRP A 116 -4.75 5.81 -2.62
C TRP A 116 -4.32 4.67 -3.55
N ASN A 117 -3.40 3.83 -3.06
CA ASN A 117 -2.96 2.61 -3.71
C ASN A 117 -3.24 1.42 -2.78
N VAL A 118 -2.85 0.22 -3.21
CA VAL A 118 -3.02 -1.03 -2.44
C VAL A 118 -2.37 -0.96 -1.05
N SER A 119 -1.10 -0.56 -0.96
CA SER A 119 -0.34 -0.54 0.29
C SER A 119 0.34 0.79 0.57
N SER A 120 -0.12 1.86 -0.11
CA SER A 120 0.46 3.19 0.00
C SER A 120 -0.56 4.29 -0.28
N ALA A 121 -0.23 5.51 0.13
CA ALA A 121 -0.96 6.71 -0.21
C ALA A 121 0.03 7.78 -0.67
N LYS A 122 -0.18 8.35 -1.86
CA LYS A 122 0.60 9.46 -2.39
C LYS A 122 -0.12 10.76 -2.12
N LEU A 123 0.48 11.60 -1.29
CA LEU A 123 -0.05 12.90 -0.91
C LEU A 123 0.50 13.96 -1.84
N LYS A 124 -0.33 14.91 -2.23
CA LYS A 124 0.12 16.18 -2.78
C LYS A 124 -0.42 17.36 -1.98
N TRP A 125 0.40 18.35 -1.68
CA TRP A 125 -0.11 19.54 -1.00
C TRP A 125 0.60 20.85 -1.35
N SER A 126 -0.13 21.96 -1.24
CA SER A 126 0.39 23.32 -1.41
C SER A 126 -0.19 24.24 -0.34
N HIS A 127 0.42 25.41 -0.14
CA HIS A 127 -0.10 26.45 0.76
C HIS A 127 0.11 27.85 0.19
N THR A 128 -0.64 28.83 0.69
CA THR A 128 -0.72 30.19 0.13
C THR A 128 0.30 31.18 0.69
N ASN A 129 0.90 30.94 1.87
CA ASN A 129 1.84 31.88 2.53
C ASN A 129 3.19 31.22 2.87
N ALA A 130 4.14 31.23 1.93
CA ALA A 130 5.41 30.49 1.99
C ALA A 130 6.35 30.86 3.12
N ASN A 131 6.27 32.09 3.63
CA ASN A 131 7.31 32.67 4.47
C ASN A 131 7.15 32.33 5.96
N GLU A 132 6.04 31.71 6.37
CA GLU A 132 5.74 31.40 7.77
C GLU A 132 5.92 29.92 8.13
N VAL A 133 6.00 29.04 7.12
CA VAL A 133 6.09 27.59 7.34
C VAL A 133 7.54 27.13 7.24
N SER A 134 8.06 26.49 8.28
CA SER A 134 9.42 25.90 8.28
C SER A 134 9.42 24.40 7.99
N TYR A 135 8.38 23.67 8.39
CA TYR A 135 8.21 22.26 8.06
C TYR A 135 6.75 21.84 8.16
N TYR A 136 6.45 20.62 7.72
CA TYR A 136 5.15 19.99 7.85
C TYR A 136 5.25 18.74 8.72
N GLU A 137 4.22 18.50 9.51
CA GLU A 137 3.99 17.20 10.15
C GLU A 137 2.86 16.50 9.40
N ILE A 138 3.14 15.30 8.90
CA ILE A 138 2.14 14.45 8.25
C ILE A 138 1.77 13.34 9.22
N PHE A 139 0.48 13.19 9.49
CA PHE A 139 -0.07 12.18 10.38
C PHE A 139 -0.93 11.21 9.60
N TRP A 140 -0.96 9.94 10.00
CA TRP A 140 -1.91 8.98 9.45
C TRP A 140 -2.35 7.93 10.47
N SER A 141 -3.60 7.51 10.36
CA SER A 141 -4.24 6.54 11.25
C SER A 141 -5.42 5.85 10.56
N GLN A 142 -5.81 4.66 11.04
CA GLN A 142 -7.07 4.02 10.65
C GLN A 142 -8.27 4.59 11.44
N SER A 143 -8.01 5.33 12.51
CA SER A 143 -9.00 6.07 13.28
C SER A 143 -9.07 7.53 12.84
N SER A 144 -10.24 8.16 13.02
CA SER A 144 -10.44 9.57 12.68
C SER A 144 -9.40 10.47 13.35
N LEU A 145 -8.90 11.44 12.59
CA LEU A 145 -7.99 12.48 13.09
C LEU A 145 -8.71 13.78 13.48
N ALA A 146 -10.04 13.82 13.37
CA ALA A 146 -10.82 15.01 13.68
C ALA A 146 -10.74 15.35 15.19
N GLY A 147 -10.45 16.62 15.51
CA GLY A 147 -10.39 17.11 16.89
C GLY A 147 -9.14 16.71 17.69
N ILE A 148 -8.17 16.04 17.05
CA ILE A 148 -6.90 15.67 17.69
C ILE A 148 -5.97 16.89 17.79
N SER A 149 -5.23 16.99 18.90
CA SER A 149 -4.12 17.94 19.07
C SER A 149 -2.86 17.40 18.37
N PRO A 150 -2.28 18.12 17.39
CA PRO A 150 -1.04 17.71 16.72
C PRO A 150 0.16 17.54 17.65
N GLU A 151 0.18 18.28 18.76
CA GLU A 151 1.25 18.26 19.76
C GLU A 151 1.28 16.95 20.53
N ASN A 152 0.10 16.38 20.80
CA ASN A 152 -0.09 15.18 21.61
C ASN A 152 -1.02 14.18 20.88
N PRO A 153 -0.56 13.58 19.77
CA PRO A 153 -1.35 12.63 19.03
C PRO A 153 -1.60 11.36 19.89
N PRO A 154 -2.80 10.76 19.85
CA PRO A 154 -3.10 9.49 20.50
C PRO A 154 -2.18 8.35 20.06
N GLU A 155 -2.13 7.30 20.88
CA GLU A 155 -1.42 6.07 20.53
C GLU A 155 -1.96 5.46 19.22
N GLY A 156 -1.05 4.94 18.39
CA GLY A 156 -1.37 4.39 17.07
C GLY A 156 -1.38 5.40 15.92
N VAL A 157 -1.39 6.70 16.18
CA VAL A 157 -1.20 7.72 15.13
C VAL A 157 0.27 7.79 14.73
N LYS A 158 0.55 7.48 13.46
CA LYS A 158 1.90 7.59 12.90
C LYS A 158 2.16 9.02 12.43
N LYS A 159 3.41 9.48 12.53
CA LYS A 159 3.81 10.82 12.11
C LYS A 159 5.17 10.86 11.40
N VAL A 160 5.34 11.82 10.50
CA VAL A 160 6.63 12.15 9.87
C VAL A 160 6.76 13.66 9.69
N ARG A 161 7.99 14.16 9.82
CA ARG A 161 8.34 15.57 9.56
C ARG A 161 8.93 15.73 8.16
N ILE A 162 8.42 16.71 7.41
CA ILE A 162 8.91 17.08 6.08
C ILE A 162 9.34 18.55 6.11
N ASN A 163 10.64 18.83 5.96
CA ASN A 163 11.15 20.20 5.97
C ASN A 163 10.61 21.02 4.80
N ASN A 164 10.25 22.29 5.04
CA ASN A 164 9.81 23.20 3.99
C ASN A 164 11.04 23.82 3.31
N THR A 165 11.36 23.36 2.11
CA THR A 165 12.54 23.78 1.35
C THR A 165 12.21 24.69 0.16
N TRP A 166 11.04 25.34 0.14
CA TRP A 166 10.53 25.99 -1.08
C TRP A 166 10.35 27.50 -1.04
N THR A 167 10.42 28.07 -2.25
CA THR A 167 9.84 29.35 -2.63
C THR A 167 8.32 29.22 -2.93
N SER A 168 7.60 30.33 -2.86
CA SER A 168 6.13 30.37 -3.00
C SER A 168 5.58 29.70 -4.28
N GLY A 169 4.59 28.81 -4.13
CA GLY A 169 3.73 28.32 -5.23
C GLY A 169 3.95 26.91 -5.79
N VAL A 170 4.99 26.18 -5.39
CA VAL A 170 5.25 24.79 -5.88
C VAL A 170 4.39 23.76 -5.11
N GLN A 171 4.14 22.54 -5.65
CA GLN A 171 3.30 21.48 -5.06
C GLN A 171 4.10 20.29 -4.49
N ARG A 172 3.72 19.78 -3.30
CA ARG A 172 4.50 18.78 -2.51
C ARG A 172 4.09 17.40 -2.88
N GLU A 173 5.00 16.46 -2.74
CA GLU A 173 4.68 15.05 -2.82
C GLU A 173 5.33 14.32 -1.65
N TYR A 174 4.57 13.42 -1.05
CA TYR A 174 5.09 12.46 -0.09
C TYR A 174 4.33 11.16 -0.25
N GLN A 175 5.00 10.03 -0.06
CA GLN A 175 4.37 8.71 -0.14
C GLN A 175 4.46 8.00 1.19
N ILE A 176 3.29 7.69 1.75
CA ILE A 176 3.18 6.78 2.89
C ILE A 176 3.18 5.36 2.33
N ASN A 177 4.04 4.49 2.84
CA ASN A 177 4.15 3.09 2.46
C ASN A 177 3.76 2.16 3.62
N GLY A 178 3.51 0.89 3.32
CA GLY A 178 3.20 -0.14 4.32
C GLY A 178 1.84 0.08 4.99
N LEU A 179 0.88 0.63 4.25
CA LEU A 179 -0.52 0.66 4.67
C LEU A 179 -1.15 -0.71 4.45
N LYS A 180 -2.09 -1.08 5.34
CA LYS A 180 -2.92 -2.26 5.13
C LYS A 180 -3.80 -2.03 3.91
N SER A 181 -3.90 -3.00 3.02
CA SER A 181 -4.82 -3.00 1.87
C SER A 181 -6.27 -3.11 2.32
N ASN A 182 -7.18 -2.76 1.39
CA ASN A 182 -8.62 -2.64 1.63
C ASN A 182 -8.99 -2.05 3.00
N SER A 183 -8.37 -0.94 3.41
CA SER A 183 -8.49 -0.42 4.78
C SER A 183 -8.73 1.09 4.79
N PRO A 184 -9.61 1.60 5.68
CA PRO A 184 -9.87 3.02 5.79
C PRO A 184 -8.70 3.72 6.48
N TYR A 185 -8.36 4.91 6.02
CA TYR A 185 -7.32 5.74 6.60
C TYR A 185 -7.71 7.22 6.57
N TYR A 186 -7.20 7.93 7.57
CA TYR A 186 -7.22 9.37 7.70
C TYR A 186 -5.78 9.86 7.65
N ILE A 187 -5.52 10.83 6.80
CA ILE A 187 -4.23 11.49 6.64
C ILE A 187 -4.41 12.97 6.96
N ALA A 188 -3.50 13.54 7.73
CA ALA A 188 -3.50 14.96 8.02
C ALA A 188 -2.16 15.60 7.71
N VAL A 189 -2.19 16.85 7.24
CA VAL A 189 -1.02 17.72 7.13
C VAL A 189 -1.18 18.89 8.09
N VAL A 190 -0.12 19.18 8.84
CA VAL A 190 -0.03 20.34 9.74
C VAL A 190 1.18 21.17 9.31
N ALA A 191 0.98 22.46 9.08
CA ALA A 191 2.07 23.40 8.85
C ALA A 191 2.64 23.86 10.18
N VAL A 192 3.97 23.90 10.27
CA VAL A 192 4.69 24.29 11.47
C VAL A 192 5.68 25.40 11.14
N SER A 193 5.64 26.49 11.91
CA SER A 193 6.58 27.60 11.78
C SER A 193 7.95 27.28 12.38
N GLY A 194 8.92 28.19 12.22
CA GLY A 194 10.24 28.05 12.82
C GLY A 194 10.25 28.13 14.35
N LEU A 195 9.13 28.54 14.95
CA LEU A 195 8.89 28.63 16.40
C LEU A 195 8.03 27.49 16.96
N ASP A 196 7.85 26.42 16.19
CA ASP A 196 6.98 25.28 16.54
C ASP A 196 5.49 25.62 16.75
N ASN A 197 5.07 26.84 16.40
CA ASN A 197 3.64 27.16 16.24
C ASN A 197 3.06 26.33 15.10
N ARG A 198 1.87 25.76 15.31
CA ARG A 198 1.21 24.83 14.38
C ARG A 198 -0.09 25.41 13.81
N SER A 199 -0.42 25.02 12.60
CA SER A 199 -1.75 25.22 12.03
C SER A 199 -2.75 24.22 12.63
N GLY A 200 -4.02 24.31 12.22
CA GLY A 200 -4.95 23.18 12.35
C GLY A 200 -4.52 21.99 11.49
N MET A 201 -5.16 20.84 11.70
CA MET A 201 -5.00 19.63 10.87
C MET A 201 -5.85 19.75 9.60
N TYR A 202 -5.22 19.65 8.44
CA TYR A 202 -5.91 19.52 7.16
C TYR A 202 -6.04 18.05 6.82
N ILE A 203 -7.25 17.52 6.95
CA ILE A 203 -7.51 16.08 6.93
C ILE A 203 -8.09 15.68 5.58
N SER A 204 -7.56 14.59 5.03
CA SER A 204 -8.15 13.83 3.92
C SER A 204 -8.35 12.39 4.36
N SER A 205 -9.50 11.81 4.02
CA SER A 205 -9.82 10.41 4.33
C SER A 205 -10.07 9.62 3.05
N GLY A 206 -9.78 8.32 3.10
CA GLY A 206 -10.08 7.41 2.01
C GLY A 206 -9.76 5.98 2.39
N ARG A 207 -9.63 5.12 1.38
CA ARG A 207 -9.42 3.69 1.54
C ARG A 207 -8.33 3.22 0.59
N THR A 208 -7.42 2.39 1.09
CA THR A 208 -6.46 1.67 0.24
C THR A 208 -7.19 0.69 -0.68
N LEU A 209 -6.56 0.38 -1.81
CA LEU A 209 -7.17 -0.50 -2.81
C LEU A 209 -7.19 -1.96 -2.32
N ASN A 210 -8.17 -2.70 -2.83
CA ASN A 210 -8.36 -4.12 -2.57
C ASN A 210 -7.39 -5.00 -3.37
N LEU A 211 -6.83 -6.03 -2.74
CA LEU A 211 -6.12 -7.11 -3.41
C LEU A 211 -7.11 -8.21 -3.79
N PRO A 212 -7.00 -8.81 -5.00
CA PRO A 212 -7.81 -9.98 -5.31
C PRO A 212 -7.41 -11.18 -4.44
N PRO A 213 -8.30 -12.19 -4.31
CA PRO A 213 -7.91 -13.48 -3.78
C PRO A 213 -6.73 -14.07 -4.55
N VAL A 214 -6.04 -15.02 -3.94
CA VAL A 214 -4.94 -15.75 -4.57
C VAL A 214 -5.09 -17.25 -4.34
N MET A 215 -4.59 -18.05 -5.27
CA MET A 215 -4.39 -19.47 -5.03
C MET A 215 -3.13 -19.65 -4.21
N ARG A 216 -3.15 -20.60 -3.27
CA ARG A 216 -1.99 -20.91 -2.43
C ARG A 216 -0.88 -21.52 -3.27
N GLU A 217 0.34 -21.04 -3.10
CA GLU A 217 1.51 -21.44 -3.91
C GLU A 217 1.73 -22.96 -3.88
N GLU A 218 1.60 -23.60 -2.71
CA GLU A 218 1.74 -25.04 -2.58
C GLU A 218 0.68 -25.81 -3.39
N LYS A 219 -0.51 -25.22 -3.58
CA LYS A 219 -1.59 -25.82 -4.37
C LYS A 219 -1.46 -25.50 -5.85
N GLU A 220 -0.80 -24.42 -6.23
CA GLU A 220 -0.44 -24.17 -7.63
C GLU A 220 0.60 -25.19 -8.11
N ILE A 221 1.57 -25.53 -7.24
CA ILE A 221 2.59 -26.55 -7.52
C ILE A 221 1.96 -27.95 -7.50
N ASP A 222 1.11 -28.25 -6.52
CA ASP A 222 0.40 -29.54 -6.39
C ASP A 222 -1.08 -29.42 -6.75
N ASN A 223 -1.33 -29.09 -8.03
CA ASN A 223 -2.69 -28.94 -8.56
C ASN A 223 -3.25 -30.20 -9.23
N LYS A 224 -2.58 -31.35 -9.07
CA LYS A 224 -2.90 -32.60 -9.76
C LYS A 224 -3.77 -33.50 -8.88
N ILE A 225 -4.93 -33.90 -9.38
CA ILE A 225 -5.87 -34.76 -8.64
C ILE A 225 -6.02 -36.10 -9.37
N TYR A 226 -5.53 -37.16 -8.73
CA TYR A 226 -5.67 -38.53 -9.24
C TYR A 226 -6.92 -39.21 -8.68
N ILE A 227 -7.77 -39.74 -9.54
CA ILE A 227 -9.02 -40.42 -9.17
C ILE A 227 -8.94 -41.88 -9.60
N GLU A 228 -8.71 -42.76 -8.63
CA GLU A 228 -8.40 -44.19 -8.85
C GLU A 228 -9.60 -45.04 -9.32
N GLU A 229 -10.84 -44.53 -9.28
CA GLU A 229 -12.03 -45.29 -9.62
C GLU A 229 -13.12 -44.40 -10.25
N PHE A 230 -13.85 -44.94 -11.23
CA PHE A 230 -15.06 -44.29 -11.75
C PHE A 230 -16.17 -44.31 -10.69
N ASN A 231 -17.01 -43.27 -10.67
CA ASN A 231 -18.03 -43.03 -9.64
C ASN A 231 -17.50 -42.78 -8.22
N ARG A 232 -16.18 -42.73 -8.03
CA ARG A 232 -15.61 -42.26 -6.77
C ARG A 232 -15.79 -40.74 -6.68
N ILE A 233 -16.46 -40.34 -5.60
CA ILE A 233 -16.65 -38.93 -5.27
C ILE A 233 -15.36 -38.45 -4.58
N THR A 234 -14.69 -37.47 -5.18
CA THR A 234 -13.57 -36.76 -4.55
C THR A 234 -14.05 -35.39 -4.12
N THR A 235 -13.88 -35.06 -2.85
CA THR A 235 -14.33 -33.80 -2.26
C THR A 235 -13.13 -33.00 -1.79
N LEU A 236 -13.09 -31.71 -2.16
CA LEU A 236 -12.06 -30.75 -1.79
C LEU A 236 -12.72 -29.54 -1.13
N ASP A 237 -12.10 -28.98 -0.09
CA ASP A 237 -12.49 -27.67 0.44
C ASP A 237 -11.64 -26.59 -0.23
N LEU A 238 -12.26 -25.70 -1.00
CA LEU A 238 -11.54 -24.66 -1.74
C LEU A 238 -10.90 -23.60 -0.82
N ASN A 239 -11.28 -23.52 0.46
CA ASN A 239 -10.57 -22.66 1.42
C ASN A 239 -9.13 -23.17 1.72
N ASP A 240 -8.85 -24.45 1.45
CA ASP A 240 -7.50 -25.02 1.49
C ASP A 240 -6.69 -24.68 0.23
N TYR A 241 -7.32 -24.07 -0.78
CA TYR A 241 -6.71 -23.75 -2.08
C TYR A 241 -6.59 -22.27 -2.34
N PHE A 242 -7.51 -21.45 -1.81
CA PHE A 242 -7.55 -20.02 -2.04
C PHE A 242 -7.62 -19.27 -0.72
N TYR A 243 -7.06 -18.06 -0.71
CA TYR A 243 -7.23 -17.12 0.39
C TYR A 243 -7.23 -15.69 -0.14
N ASP A 244 -7.78 -14.79 0.66
CA ASP A 244 -7.73 -13.37 0.37
C ASP A 244 -6.61 -12.68 1.19
N PRO A 245 -5.66 -11.97 0.56
CA PRO A 245 -4.60 -11.26 1.28
C PRO A 245 -5.09 -10.16 2.24
N ASP A 246 -6.28 -9.60 2.02
CA ASP A 246 -6.87 -8.54 2.84
C ASP A 246 -7.61 -9.11 4.06
N GLY A 247 -7.82 -10.42 4.07
CA GLY A 247 -8.59 -11.14 5.08
C GLY A 247 -10.09 -11.12 4.82
N ASP A 248 -10.50 -10.83 3.58
CA ASP A 248 -11.89 -10.77 3.17
C ASP A 248 -12.46 -12.19 3.01
N ALA A 249 -13.14 -12.67 4.05
CA ALA A 249 -13.79 -13.98 4.09
C ALA A 249 -15.30 -13.83 4.40
N PRO A 250 -16.15 -14.77 3.92
CA PRO A 250 -15.82 -15.93 3.10
C PRO A 250 -15.67 -15.59 1.61
N LEU A 251 -14.82 -16.35 0.91
CA LEU A 251 -14.75 -16.33 -0.55
C LEU A 251 -15.94 -17.06 -1.16
N SER A 252 -16.37 -16.61 -2.34
CA SER A 252 -17.34 -17.33 -3.18
C SER A 252 -16.65 -17.99 -4.36
N TYR A 253 -17.15 -19.16 -4.78
CA TYR A 253 -16.49 -19.98 -5.79
C TYR A 253 -17.41 -20.31 -6.97
N GLN A 254 -16.79 -20.50 -8.13
CA GLN A 254 -17.38 -21.17 -9.29
C GLN A 254 -16.39 -22.21 -9.79
N ALA A 255 -16.89 -23.33 -10.32
CA ALA A 255 -16.03 -24.38 -10.85
C ALA A 255 -16.61 -24.98 -12.14
N ILE A 256 -15.75 -25.14 -13.15
CA ILE A 256 -16.12 -25.60 -14.48
C ILE A 256 -15.14 -26.69 -14.92
N SER A 257 -15.68 -27.83 -15.33
CA SER A 257 -14.92 -28.88 -15.99
C SER A 257 -14.77 -28.58 -17.48
N SER A 258 -13.55 -28.72 -18.00
CA SER A 258 -13.25 -28.67 -19.45
C SER A 258 -13.94 -29.79 -20.22
N ASP A 259 -14.27 -30.91 -19.57
CA ASP A 259 -15.05 -32.00 -20.16
C ASP A 259 -15.97 -32.67 -19.13
N LYS A 260 -17.24 -32.27 -19.16
CA LYS A 260 -18.28 -32.78 -18.26
C LYS A 260 -18.62 -34.25 -18.48
N SER A 261 -18.24 -34.85 -19.62
CA SER A 261 -18.41 -36.29 -19.88
C SER A 261 -17.30 -37.14 -19.23
N ARG A 262 -16.19 -36.51 -18.84
CA ARG A 262 -15.10 -37.13 -18.07
C ARG A 262 -15.20 -36.83 -16.59
N ILE A 263 -15.27 -35.55 -16.23
CA ILE A 263 -15.36 -35.11 -14.83
C ILE A 263 -16.57 -34.18 -14.69
N LYS A 264 -17.55 -34.60 -13.89
CA LYS A 264 -18.65 -33.74 -13.46
C LYS A 264 -18.25 -33.04 -12.16
N VAL A 265 -18.53 -31.75 -12.12
CA VAL A 265 -18.19 -30.87 -11.00
C VAL A 265 -19.46 -30.33 -10.38
N THR A 266 -19.56 -30.39 -9.05
CA THR A 266 -20.62 -29.73 -8.27
C THR A 266 -19.99 -28.97 -7.12
N LEU A 267 -20.61 -27.87 -6.71
CA LEU A 267 -20.07 -26.97 -5.70
C LEU A 267 -21.19 -26.59 -4.72
N GLU A 268 -20.88 -26.68 -3.42
CA GLU A 268 -21.75 -26.22 -2.33
C GLU A 268 -20.91 -25.41 -1.34
N GLY A 269 -21.05 -24.08 -1.37
CA GLY A 269 -20.14 -23.18 -0.65
C GLY A 269 -18.70 -23.34 -1.16
N SER A 270 -17.77 -23.68 -0.27
CA SER A 270 -16.37 -24.00 -0.64
C SER A 270 -16.15 -25.47 -0.98
N ARG A 271 -17.14 -26.35 -0.78
CA ARG A 271 -17.00 -27.78 -1.00
C ARG A 271 -17.13 -28.12 -2.49
N LEU A 272 -15.99 -28.35 -3.14
CA LEU A 272 -15.91 -28.83 -4.50
C LEU A 272 -16.03 -30.36 -4.53
N THR A 273 -16.95 -30.87 -5.32
CA THR A 273 -17.13 -32.31 -5.55
C THR A 273 -16.81 -32.65 -7.00
N LEU A 274 -15.86 -33.56 -7.18
CA LEU A 274 -15.42 -34.11 -8.46
C LEU A 274 -15.95 -35.55 -8.59
N ASN A 275 -16.75 -35.80 -9.62
CA ASN A 275 -17.23 -37.13 -9.96
C ASN A 275 -16.67 -37.57 -11.31
N ALA A 276 -15.86 -38.62 -11.30
CA ALA A 276 -15.29 -39.21 -12.50
C ALA A 276 -16.30 -40.13 -13.21
N ILE A 277 -16.65 -39.77 -14.44
CA ILE A 277 -17.58 -40.50 -15.30
C ILE A 277 -16.83 -41.40 -16.29
N SER A 278 -15.71 -40.94 -16.84
CA SER A 278 -14.89 -41.72 -17.79
C SER A 278 -13.40 -41.41 -17.67
N SER A 279 -12.54 -42.28 -18.23
CA SER A 279 -11.08 -42.12 -18.12
C SER A 279 -10.57 -40.94 -18.93
N GLY A 280 -9.60 -40.24 -18.38
CA GLY A 280 -8.82 -39.24 -19.11
C GLY A 280 -8.35 -38.09 -18.23
N LEU A 281 -7.56 -37.23 -18.87
CA LEU A 281 -7.20 -35.93 -18.34
C LEU A 281 -8.35 -34.95 -18.52
N CYS A 282 -8.59 -34.13 -17.51
CA CYS A 282 -9.54 -33.03 -17.57
C CYS A 282 -9.06 -31.89 -16.68
N ASN A 283 -9.14 -30.66 -17.18
CA ASN A 283 -8.90 -29.48 -16.37
C ASN A 283 -10.21 -29.06 -15.69
N VAL A 284 -10.12 -28.71 -14.41
CA VAL A 284 -11.21 -28.07 -13.66
C VAL A 284 -10.74 -26.66 -13.33
N THR A 285 -11.41 -25.67 -13.91
CA THR A 285 -11.17 -24.25 -13.68
C THR A 285 -12.01 -23.80 -12.49
N ILE A 286 -11.37 -23.16 -11.51
CA ILE A 286 -12.02 -22.59 -10.33
C ILE A 286 -11.84 -21.08 -10.36
N ILE A 287 -12.92 -20.33 -10.15
CA ILE A 287 -12.89 -18.88 -9.97
C ILE A 287 -13.25 -18.61 -8.50
N ALA A 288 -12.32 -18.01 -7.76
CA ALA A 288 -12.56 -17.53 -6.40
C ALA A 288 -12.79 -16.01 -6.44
N THR A 289 -13.82 -15.52 -5.73
CA THR A 289 -14.25 -14.12 -5.72
C THR A 289 -14.39 -13.62 -4.28
N ASP A 290 -13.81 -12.46 -3.97
CA ASP A 290 -13.94 -11.81 -2.66
C ASP A 290 -15.25 -11.00 -2.53
N SER A 291 -15.44 -10.36 -1.37
CA SER A 291 -16.59 -9.48 -1.11
C SER A 291 -16.59 -8.17 -1.92
N ASN A 292 -15.46 -7.81 -2.53
CA ASN A 292 -15.28 -6.62 -3.38
C ASN A 292 -15.43 -6.95 -4.87
N ASN A 293 -15.78 -8.20 -5.22
CA ASN A 293 -15.90 -8.75 -6.56
C ASN A 293 -14.56 -8.87 -7.33
N ALA A 294 -13.42 -8.79 -6.66
CA ALA A 294 -12.14 -9.13 -7.29
C ALA A 294 -12.00 -10.66 -7.35
N GLN A 295 -11.32 -11.14 -8.39
CA GLN A 295 -11.32 -12.56 -8.75
C GLN A 295 -9.92 -13.09 -9.05
N VAL A 296 -9.73 -14.38 -8.78
CA VAL A 296 -8.60 -15.19 -9.27
C VAL A 296 -9.10 -16.48 -9.89
N THR A 297 -8.37 -16.96 -10.90
CA THR A 297 -8.64 -18.24 -11.55
C THR A 297 -7.54 -19.24 -11.19
N GLY A 298 -7.91 -20.35 -10.56
CA GLY A 298 -7.06 -21.51 -10.38
C GLY A 298 -7.46 -22.65 -11.31
N THR A 299 -6.55 -23.59 -11.56
CA THR A 299 -6.82 -24.79 -12.36
C THR A 299 -6.33 -26.02 -11.63
N LEU A 300 -7.21 -27.01 -11.47
CA LEU A 300 -6.85 -28.37 -11.06
C LEU A 300 -6.76 -29.26 -12.29
N ILE A 301 -5.70 -30.05 -12.38
CA ILE A 301 -5.52 -31.03 -13.45
C ILE A 301 -5.95 -32.38 -12.88
N THR A 302 -7.06 -32.90 -13.37
CA THR A 302 -7.62 -34.16 -12.90
C THR A 302 -7.26 -35.31 -13.85
N MET A 303 -7.01 -36.49 -13.30
CA MET A 303 -6.89 -37.73 -14.06
C MET A 303 -7.79 -38.79 -13.44
N ALA A 304 -8.82 -39.19 -14.18
CA ALA A 304 -9.61 -40.37 -13.85
C ALA A 304 -9.10 -41.57 -14.65
N ARG A 305 -8.99 -42.74 -14.00
CA ARG A 305 -8.52 -43.96 -14.65
C ARG A 305 -9.19 -45.20 -14.07
N ASP A 306 -9.32 -46.23 -14.89
CA ASP A 306 -9.66 -47.57 -14.42
C ASP A 306 -8.42 -48.19 -13.74
N PRO A 307 -8.49 -48.60 -12.47
CA PRO A 307 -7.36 -49.17 -11.76
C PRO A 307 -6.93 -50.53 -12.35
N LYS A 308 -7.80 -51.20 -13.11
CA LYS A 308 -7.47 -52.46 -13.82
C LYS A 308 -6.56 -52.24 -15.02
N ASN A 309 -6.53 -51.04 -15.59
CA ASN A 309 -5.68 -50.73 -16.73
C ASN A 309 -4.37 -50.09 -16.28
N GLU A 310 -3.35 -50.91 -16.04
CA GLU A 310 -2.05 -50.46 -15.49
C GLU A 310 -1.28 -49.50 -16.42
N VAL A 311 -1.43 -49.60 -17.75
CA VAL A 311 -0.68 -48.78 -18.71
C VAL A 311 -1.48 -48.46 -19.97
N ASP A 312 -1.49 -47.18 -20.35
CA ASP A 312 -2.06 -46.70 -21.61
C ASP A 312 -0.95 -46.55 -22.63
N VAL A 313 -1.26 -46.93 -23.86
CA VAL A 313 -0.34 -46.81 -24.98
C VAL A 313 -1.08 -46.23 -26.16
N TYR A 314 -0.65 -45.06 -26.64
CA TYR A 314 -1.38 -44.29 -27.65
C TYR A 314 -0.45 -43.36 -28.46
N PRO A 315 -0.83 -42.94 -29.67
CA PRO A 315 -1.93 -43.50 -30.44
C PRO A 315 -1.62 -44.94 -30.85
N ASN A 316 -2.64 -45.77 -30.94
CA ASN A 316 -2.54 -47.10 -31.54
C ASN A 316 -3.72 -47.23 -32.51
N PRO A 317 -3.49 -47.17 -33.83
CA PRO A 317 -2.19 -47.27 -34.52
C PRO A 317 -1.29 -46.03 -34.38
N ALA A 318 0.04 -46.22 -34.44
CA ALA A 318 1.06 -45.18 -34.33
C ALA A 318 1.72 -44.87 -35.68
N THR A 319 2.14 -43.62 -35.87
CA THR A 319 2.91 -43.16 -37.04
C THR A 319 4.34 -42.80 -36.65
N ASP A 320 4.51 -41.79 -35.80
CA ASP A 320 5.84 -41.22 -35.52
C ASP A 320 6.30 -41.51 -34.10
N LYS A 321 5.39 -41.33 -33.14
CA LYS A 321 5.63 -41.52 -31.72
C LYS A 321 4.57 -42.40 -31.10
N LEU A 322 4.98 -43.14 -30.08
CA LEU A 322 4.10 -43.89 -29.20
C LEU A 322 4.29 -43.36 -27.78
N TYR A 323 3.21 -42.89 -27.17
CA TYR A 323 3.17 -42.45 -25.79
C TYR A 323 2.78 -43.61 -24.88
N ILE A 324 3.44 -43.67 -23.73
CA ILE A 324 3.20 -44.63 -22.67
C ILE A 324 2.82 -43.81 -21.44
N ARG A 325 1.71 -44.16 -20.78
CA ARG A 325 1.27 -43.51 -19.53
C ARG A 325 0.95 -44.57 -18.49
N MET A 326 1.66 -44.54 -17.37
CA MET A 326 1.40 -45.42 -16.24
C MET A 326 0.13 -45.00 -15.49
N GLY A 327 -0.58 -45.98 -14.94
CA GLY A 327 -1.78 -45.76 -14.14
C GLY A 327 -1.51 -45.46 -12.66
N LYS A 328 -0.26 -45.46 -12.23
CA LYS A 328 0.18 -45.00 -10.91
C LYS A 328 1.55 -44.36 -11.06
N GLU A 329 1.97 -43.59 -10.07
CA GLU A 329 3.35 -43.11 -10.01
C GLU A 329 4.32 -44.30 -9.96
N VAL A 330 5.46 -44.13 -10.65
CA VAL A 330 6.55 -45.10 -10.68
C VAL A 330 7.84 -44.32 -10.44
N ASP A 331 8.59 -44.73 -9.41
CA ASP A 331 9.76 -43.98 -8.94
C ASP A 331 10.92 -44.00 -9.94
N GLU A 332 11.01 -45.08 -10.74
CA GLU A 332 12.07 -45.29 -11.72
C GLU A 332 11.56 -45.26 -13.16
N ALA A 333 12.48 -45.01 -14.10
CA ALA A 333 12.18 -45.15 -15.52
C ALA A 333 11.77 -46.60 -15.83
N VAL A 334 10.71 -46.76 -16.62
CA VAL A 334 10.24 -48.07 -17.07
C VAL A 334 11.09 -48.52 -18.26
N ARG A 335 11.44 -49.80 -18.31
CA ARG A 335 12.16 -50.38 -19.45
C ARG A 335 11.19 -50.78 -20.54
N VAL A 336 11.38 -50.23 -21.73
CA VAL A 336 10.51 -50.38 -22.88
C VAL A 336 11.23 -51.13 -23.98
N GLN A 337 10.64 -52.23 -24.44
CA GLN A 337 11.16 -53.06 -25.52
C GLN A 337 10.11 -53.24 -26.62
N LEU A 338 10.52 -53.14 -27.88
CA LEU A 338 9.66 -53.46 -29.03
C LEU A 338 10.21 -54.69 -29.76
N PHE A 339 9.31 -55.60 -30.10
CA PHE A 339 9.59 -56.79 -30.88
C PHE A 339 8.74 -56.77 -32.16
N ASN A 340 9.32 -57.09 -33.31
CA ASN A 340 8.57 -57.21 -34.57
C ASN A 340 7.76 -58.53 -34.62
N SER A 341 7.02 -58.77 -35.70
CA SER A 341 6.20 -59.98 -35.89
C SER A 341 7.00 -61.30 -35.90
N ALA A 342 8.31 -61.25 -36.15
CA ALA A 342 9.22 -62.40 -36.06
C ALA A 342 9.80 -62.60 -34.65
N GLY A 343 9.42 -61.77 -33.67
CA GLY A 343 9.95 -61.83 -32.30
C GLY A 343 11.34 -61.21 -32.13
N ILE A 344 11.86 -60.51 -33.15
CA ILE A 344 13.16 -59.83 -33.06
C ILE A 344 12.98 -58.50 -32.34
N LYS A 345 13.80 -58.25 -31.31
CA LYS A 345 13.83 -57.00 -30.57
C LYS A 345 14.41 -55.88 -31.43
N VAL A 346 13.60 -54.88 -31.74
CA VAL A 346 13.96 -53.71 -32.57
C VAL A 346 14.21 -52.45 -31.74
N MET A 347 13.83 -52.44 -30.45
CA MET A 347 14.09 -51.34 -29.52
C MET A 347 14.25 -51.86 -28.08
N ASP A 348 15.12 -51.21 -27.30
CA ASP A 348 15.30 -51.44 -25.86
C ASP A 348 15.79 -50.13 -25.22
N THR A 349 14.93 -49.45 -24.46
CA THR A 349 15.24 -48.16 -23.85
C THR A 349 14.55 -48.00 -22.50
N ASN A 350 15.08 -47.13 -21.64
CA ASN A 350 14.40 -46.71 -20.42
C ASN A 350 13.67 -45.40 -20.68
N VAL A 351 12.45 -45.25 -20.15
CA VAL A 351 11.62 -44.06 -20.34
C VAL A 351 11.03 -43.66 -18.99
N VAL A 352 11.19 -42.40 -18.60
CA VAL A 352 10.47 -41.86 -17.45
C VAL A 352 9.00 -41.69 -17.85
N VAL A 353 8.11 -42.31 -17.09
CA VAL A 353 6.68 -42.30 -17.37
C VAL A 353 5.90 -42.10 -16.08
N ARG A 354 5.02 -41.11 -16.05
CA ARG A 354 4.13 -40.82 -14.92
C ARG A 354 2.68 -40.69 -15.42
N PRO A 355 1.67 -40.74 -14.52
CA PRO A 355 0.29 -40.51 -14.91
C PRO A 355 0.11 -39.16 -15.62
N PHE A 356 0.57 -38.07 -14.99
CA PHE A 356 0.44 -36.72 -15.55
C PHE A 356 1.57 -36.32 -16.53
N GLU A 357 2.57 -37.19 -16.73
CA GLU A 357 3.71 -36.95 -17.62
C GLU A 357 4.01 -38.23 -18.43
N PRO A 358 3.30 -38.45 -19.55
CA PRO A 358 3.50 -39.63 -20.39
C PRO A 358 4.90 -39.62 -21.00
N GLY A 359 5.57 -40.78 -20.99
CA GLY A 359 6.80 -40.95 -21.74
C GLY A 359 6.52 -41.21 -23.21
N ALA A 360 7.48 -40.90 -24.08
CA ALA A 360 7.36 -41.09 -25.52
C ALA A 360 8.52 -41.90 -26.08
N ILE A 361 8.23 -42.81 -27.00
CA ILE A 361 9.23 -43.50 -27.82
C ILE A 361 9.02 -43.15 -29.30
N ALA A 362 10.11 -42.97 -30.03
CA ALA A 362 10.08 -42.70 -31.47
C ALA A 362 9.96 -44.01 -32.25
N VAL A 363 8.89 -44.17 -33.02
CA VAL A 363 8.62 -45.35 -33.86
C VAL A 363 8.66 -45.04 -35.34
N GLU A 364 8.86 -43.79 -35.75
CA GLU A 364 8.88 -43.31 -37.14
C GLU A 364 9.80 -44.12 -38.07
N LYS A 365 10.95 -44.59 -37.57
CA LYS A 365 11.95 -45.35 -38.35
C LYS A 365 11.64 -46.85 -38.45
N LEU A 366 10.61 -47.32 -37.75
CA LEU A 366 10.18 -48.71 -37.82
C LEU A 366 9.31 -48.90 -39.07
N SER A 367 9.51 -50.01 -39.77
CA SER A 367 8.66 -50.39 -40.89
C SER A 367 7.21 -50.60 -40.44
N SER A 368 6.26 -50.32 -41.32
CA SER A 368 4.84 -50.58 -41.09
C SER A 368 4.61 -52.06 -40.74
N GLY A 369 3.77 -52.32 -39.74
CA GLY A 369 3.52 -53.68 -39.25
C GLY A 369 3.04 -53.74 -37.80
N VAL A 370 2.89 -54.96 -37.30
CA VAL A 370 2.49 -55.23 -35.91
C VAL A 370 3.73 -55.47 -35.06
N TYR A 371 3.79 -54.80 -33.91
CA TYR A 371 4.85 -54.95 -32.93
C TYR A 371 4.28 -55.34 -31.57
N THR A 372 5.04 -56.13 -30.82
CA THR A 372 4.78 -56.38 -29.39
C THR A 372 5.62 -55.41 -28.56
N LEU A 373 4.95 -54.52 -27.85
CA LEU A 373 5.55 -53.65 -26.83
C LEU A 373 5.57 -54.40 -25.50
N ALA A 374 6.75 -54.55 -24.89
CA ALA A 374 6.93 -55.05 -23.54
C ALA A 374 7.43 -53.92 -22.64
N ILE A 375 6.69 -53.64 -21.57
CA ILE A 375 6.99 -52.60 -20.58
C ILE A 375 7.33 -53.31 -19.27
N LYS A 376 8.55 -53.13 -18.78
CA LYS A 376 9.05 -53.78 -17.57
C LYS A 376 9.32 -52.74 -16.49
N TYR A 377 8.74 -52.96 -15.32
CA TYR A 377 8.89 -52.10 -14.14
C TYR A 377 8.58 -52.92 -12.88
N ASN A 378 9.25 -52.65 -11.75
CA ASN A 378 9.02 -53.32 -10.46
C ASN A 378 8.90 -54.86 -10.54
N GLY A 379 9.73 -55.51 -11.37
CA GLY A 379 9.70 -56.96 -11.59
C GLY A 379 8.49 -57.50 -12.38
N LYS A 380 7.57 -56.63 -12.82
CA LYS A 380 6.44 -56.95 -13.70
C LYS A 380 6.79 -56.71 -15.17
N GLU A 381 6.10 -57.44 -16.05
CA GLU A 381 6.14 -57.23 -17.50
C GLU A 381 4.73 -57.14 -18.06
N ILE A 382 4.41 -56.01 -18.70
CA ILE A 382 3.15 -55.79 -19.41
C ILE A 382 3.41 -55.83 -20.90
N LYS A 383 2.60 -56.59 -21.64
CA LYS A 383 2.66 -56.64 -23.11
C LYS A 383 1.45 -55.95 -23.74
N ARG A 384 1.68 -55.25 -24.85
CA ARG A 384 0.67 -54.61 -25.70
C ARG A 384 1.01 -54.82 -27.17
N ASN A 385 0.00 -55.03 -28.00
CA ASN A 385 0.18 -55.05 -29.45
C ASN A 385 0.00 -53.64 -30.01
N ILE A 386 0.96 -53.21 -30.81
CA ILE A 386 1.00 -51.88 -31.41
C ILE A 386 1.00 -52.05 -32.92
N LEU A 387 0.10 -51.34 -33.60
CA LEU A 387 0.10 -51.26 -35.05
C LEU A 387 0.88 -50.00 -35.46
N LYS A 388 1.89 -50.16 -36.32
CA LYS A 388 2.65 -49.07 -36.95
C LYS A 388 2.22 -48.95 -38.40
N TYR A 389 1.80 -47.76 -38.83
CA TYR A 389 1.53 -47.45 -40.23
C TYR A 389 2.72 -46.86 -40.95
#